data_AF-A0A2J8NVY1-F1
#
_entry.id   AF-A0A2J8NVY1-F1
#
_cell.length_a   1.000
_cell.length_b   1.000
_cell.length_c   1.000
_cell.angle_alpha   90.00
_cell.angle_beta   90.00
_cell.angle_gamma   90.00
#
_symmetry.space_group_name_H-M   'P 1'
#
loop_
_entity.id
_entity.type
_entity.pdbx_description
1 polymer ?
#
loop_
_entity_poly.entity_id
_entity_poly.type
_entity_poly.pdbx_seq_one_letter_code
_entity_poly.pdbx_strand_id
1 'polypeptide(L)'
;MAWIKRKFGERPPPKRLTREAMRNYLKERGDQTVLILHAKVAQKSYGNEKRFFCPPPCVYLMGSGWKKKKEQMERDGCSEQESQPCAFIGIGNSDQEMQQLNLEGKNYCT
;
A
#
# COMPACT_ATOMS: atom_id res chain seq x y z
N MET A 1 -3.19 -25.53 -35.23
CA MET A 1 -2.24 -24.77 -34.39
C MET A 1 -2.57 -23.28 -34.48
N ALA A 2 -3.55 -22.80 -33.70
CA ALA A 2 -3.95 -21.40 -33.70
C ALA A 2 -3.14 -20.63 -32.65
N TRP A 3 -2.19 -19.81 -33.10
CA TRP A 3 -1.47 -18.88 -32.24
C TRP A 3 -2.43 -17.75 -31.84
N ILE A 4 -2.88 -17.75 -30.59
CA ILE A 4 -3.56 -16.60 -30.00
C ILE A 4 -2.54 -15.48 -29.89
N LYS A 5 -2.67 -14.48 -30.78
CA LYS A 5 -2.02 -13.17 -30.64
C LYS A 5 -2.58 -12.50 -29.39
N ARG A 6 -1.99 -12.78 -28.23
CA ARG A 6 -2.24 -12.02 -27.00
C ARG A 6 -1.67 -10.62 -27.23
N LYS A 7 -2.55 -9.65 -27.54
CA LYS A 7 -2.19 -8.24 -27.69
C LYS A 7 -1.53 -7.78 -26.38
N PHE A 8 -0.21 -7.60 -26.42
CA PHE A 8 0.55 -6.99 -25.34
C PHE A 8 -0.02 -5.58 -25.09
N GLY A 9 -0.59 -5.34 -23.91
CA GLY A 9 -0.89 -3.97 -23.44
C GLY A 9 -2.36 -3.59 -23.23
N GLU A 10 -3.34 -4.37 -23.70
CA GLU A 10 -4.75 -4.05 -23.41
C GLU A 10 -5.11 -4.55 -22.01
N ARG A 11 -5.27 -3.62 -21.06
CA ARG A 11 -5.85 -3.94 -19.75
C ARG A 11 -7.28 -4.42 -19.99
N PRO A 12 -7.69 -5.58 -19.43
CA PRO A 12 -9.07 -6.03 -19.56
C PRO A 12 -10.01 -4.96 -19.04
N PRO A 13 -11.20 -4.80 -19.65
CA PRO A 13 -12.18 -3.82 -19.20
C PRO A 13 -12.51 -4.05 -17.72
N PRO A 14 -12.76 -2.97 -16.95
CA PRO A 14 -13.08 -3.10 -15.54
C PRO A 14 -14.32 -3.96 -15.34
N LYS A 15 -14.21 -4.99 -14.49
CA LYS A 15 -15.32 -5.89 -14.17
C LYS A 15 -16.15 -5.31 -13.02
N ARG A 16 -17.47 -5.21 -13.21
CA ARG A 16 -18.38 -4.83 -12.12
C ARG A 16 -18.44 -5.92 -11.05
N LEU A 17 -18.61 -5.52 -9.79
CA LEU A 17 -18.79 -6.45 -8.68
C LEU A 17 -20.09 -7.25 -8.85
N THR A 18 -20.00 -8.58 -8.82
CA THR A 18 -21.16 -9.47 -8.86
C THR A 18 -21.67 -9.75 -7.45
N ARG A 19 -22.95 -10.13 -7.33
CA ARG A 19 -23.53 -10.56 -6.04
C ARG A 19 -22.78 -11.74 -5.43
N GLU A 20 -22.29 -12.66 -6.27
CA GLU A 20 -21.50 -13.80 -5.82
C GLU A 20 -20.13 -13.39 -5.28
N ALA A 21 -19.40 -12.54 -6.00
CA ALA A 21 -18.12 -12.00 -5.54
C ALA A 21 -18.28 -11.26 -4.20
N MET A 22 -19.36 -10.48 -4.04
CA MET A 22 -19.66 -9.82 -2.77
C MET A 22 -19.98 -10.81 -1.64
N ARG A 23 -20.74 -11.89 -1.91
CA ARG A 23 -20.97 -12.94 -0.90
C ARG A 23 -19.67 -13.60 -0.45
N ASN A 24 -18.75 -13.86 -1.37
CA ASN A 24 -17.44 -14.43 -1.03
C ASN A 24 -16.60 -13.45 -0.19
N TYR A 25 -16.60 -12.17 -0.56
CA TYR A 25 -15.96 -11.12 0.23
C TYR A 25 -16.52 -11.05 1.66
N LEU A 26 -17.85 -11.04 1.82
CA LEU A 26 -18.49 -10.94 3.13
C LEU A 26 -18.19 -12.13 4.05
N LYS A 27 -17.90 -13.31 3.47
CA LYS A 27 -17.48 -14.51 4.23
C LYS A 27 -16.02 -14.44 4.69
N GLU A 28 -15.11 -13.98 3.83
CA GLU A 28 -13.67 -14.01 4.10
C GLU A 28 -13.13 -12.75 4.79
N ARG A 29 -13.69 -11.56 4.49
CA ARG A 29 -13.21 -10.25 4.98
C ARG A 29 -11.69 -10.05 4.83
N GLY A 30 -11.14 -10.49 3.69
CA GLY A 30 -9.72 -10.42 3.37
C GLY A 30 -9.25 -9.03 2.91
N ASP A 31 -9.55 -7.99 3.70
CA ASP A 31 -9.24 -6.59 3.38
C ASP A 31 -7.72 -6.31 3.44
N GLN A 32 -7.30 -5.28 2.69
CA GLN A 32 -5.99 -4.62 2.81
C GLN A 32 -6.22 -3.27 3.48
N THR A 33 -5.93 -3.18 4.78
CA THR A 33 -6.15 -1.97 5.57
C THR A 33 -4.82 -1.26 5.80
N VAL A 34 -4.83 0.06 5.65
CA VAL A 34 -3.72 0.95 6.05
C VAL A 34 -4.21 1.78 7.23
N LEU A 35 -3.48 1.76 8.33
CA LEU A 35 -3.74 2.59 9.51
C LEU A 35 -2.60 3.59 9.66
N ILE A 36 -2.94 4.87 9.74
CA ILE A 36 -1.98 5.95 9.96
C ILE A 36 -2.25 6.55 11.32
N LEU A 37 -1.31 6.41 12.24
CA LEU A 37 -1.34 7.01 13.57
C LEU A 37 -0.47 8.26 13.55
N HIS A 38 -1.01 9.38 14.00
CA HIS A 38 -0.26 10.63 14.12
C HIS A 38 -0.86 11.51 15.21
N ALA A 39 -0.05 12.44 15.73
CA ALA A 39 -0.56 13.49 16.62
C ALA A 39 -1.53 14.41 15.86
N LYS A 40 -2.58 14.89 16.54
CA LYS A 40 -3.54 15.85 15.97
C LYS A 40 -2.97 17.26 15.80
N VAL A 41 -1.86 17.54 16.47
CA VAL A 41 -1.18 18.82 16.48
C VAL A 41 0.30 18.60 16.18
N ALA A 42 0.94 19.61 15.60
CA ALA A 42 2.37 19.63 15.34
C ALA A 42 2.94 21.01 15.68
N GLN A 43 4.18 21.05 16.15
CA GLN A 43 4.87 22.30 16.43
C GLN A 43 5.58 22.79 15.16
N LYS A 44 5.30 24.05 14.76
CA LYS A 44 5.99 24.67 13.62
C LYS A 44 7.48 24.87 13.95
N SER A 45 8.33 24.67 12.95
CA SER A 45 9.75 25.01 13.03
C SER A 45 9.98 26.44 12.52
N TYR A 46 10.83 27.22 13.20
CA TYR A 46 11.17 28.59 12.82
C TYR A 46 12.64 28.73 12.40
N GLY A 47 12.89 29.53 11.36
CA GLY A 47 14.23 29.68 10.80
C GLY A 47 14.77 28.35 10.26
N ASN A 48 15.98 27.99 10.67
CA ASN A 48 16.65 26.75 10.25
C ASN A 48 16.49 25.59 11.26
N GLU A 49 15.75 25.78 12.36
CA GLU A 49 15.51 24.70 13.31
C GLU A 49 14.64 23.60 12.69
N LYS A 50 14.78 22.35 13.15
CA LYS A 50 13.92 21.23 12.73
C LYS A 50 13.30 20.58 13.95
N ARG A 51 11.99 20.77 14.13
CA ARG A 51 11.19 20.12 15.18
C ARG A 51 10.50 18.92 14.58
N PHE A 52 11.01 17.73 14.88
CA PHE A 52 10.38 16.48 14.45
C PHE A 52 9.03 16.28 15.14
N PHE A 53 8.12 15.60 14.46
CA PHE A 53 6.84 15.22 15.07
C PHE A 53 7.09 14.21 16.19
N CYS A 54 6.46 14.46 17.34
CA CYS A 54 6.57 13.60 18.51
C CYS A 54 5.17 13.41 19.13
N PRO A 55 4.63 12.18 19.16
CA PRO A 55 5.23 10.94 18.65
C PRO A 55 5.42 10.96 17.11
N PRO A 56 6.38 10.19 16.56
CA PRO A 56 6.52 10.06 15.11
C PRO A 56 5.24 9.45 14.53
N PRO A 57 4.75 9.93 13.37
CA PRO A 57 3.66 9.28 12.66
C PRO A 57 4.02 7.81 12.38
N CYS A 58 3.04 6.91 12.45
CA CYS A 58 3.27 5.49 12.22
C CYS A 58 2.26 4.94 11.21
N VAL A 59 2.73 4.14 10.28
CA VAL A 59 1.90 3.44 9.29
C VAL A 59 1.88 1.96 9.62
N TYR A 60 0.69 1.36 9.66
CA TYR A 60 0.47 -0.07 9.81
C TYR A 60 -0.26 -0.64 8.59
N LEU A 61 0.21 -1.79 8.11
CA LEU A 61 -0.47 -2.64 7.14
C LEU A 61 -1.20 -3.75 7.90
N MET A 62 -2.53 -3.71 7.90
CA MET A 62 -3.39 -4.66 8.60
C MET A 62 -4.30 -5.42 7.65
N GLY A 63 -4.76 -6.59 8.08
CA GLY A 63 -5.66 -7.45 7.30
C GLY A 63 -4.93 -8.51 6.49
N SER A 64 -5.57 -9.67 6.34
CA SER A 64 -5.01 -10.84 5.63
C SER A 64 -4.88 -10.61 4.12
N GLY A 65 -5.52 -9.56 3.59
CA GLY A 65 -5.47 -9.21 2.18
C GLY A 65 -4.06 -8.87 1.68
N TRP A 66 -3.18 -8.34 2.54
CA TRP A 66 -1.79 -8.04 2.16
C TRP A 66 -1.01 -9.30 1.81
N LYS A 67 -1.13 -10.34 2.66
CA LYS A 67 -0.52 -11.64 2.41
C LYS A 67 -1.11 -12.30 1.15
N LYS A 68 -2.45 -12.31 1.03
CA LYS A 68 -3.15 -12.85 -0.15
C LYS A 68 -2.71 -12.16 -1.44
N LYS A 69 -2.45 -10.85 -1.39
CA LYS A 69 -1.99 -10.05 -2.52
C LYS A 69 -0.54 -10.40 -2.89
N LYS A 70 0.37 -10.52 -1.91
CA LYS A 70 1.76 -10.96 -2.11
C LYS A 70 1.79 -12.32 -2.83
N GLU A 71 1.10 -13.31 -2.28
CA GLU A 71 1.01 -14.67 -2.85
C GLU A 71 0.39 -14.71 -4.25
N GLN A 72 -0.55 -13.80 -4.56
CA GLN A 72 -1.12 -13.68 -5.89
C GLN A 72 -0.09 -13.14 -6.89
N MET A 73 0.65 -12.08 -6.52
CA MET A 73 1.67 -11.49 -7.38
C MET A 73 2.81 -12.48 -7.67
N GLU A 74 3.26 -13.22 -6.67
CA GLU A 74 4.29 -14.25 -6.82
C GLU A 74 3.83 -15.39 -7.74
N ARG A 75 2.57 -15.83 -7.62
CA ARG A 75 1.98 -16.80 -8.56
C ARG A 75 1.87 -16.28 -9.99
N ASP A 76 1.69 -14.98 -10.15
CA ASP A 76 1.67 -14.31 -11.46
C ASP A 76 3.10 -14.04 -12.01
N GLY A 77 4.15 -14.41 -11.27
CA GLY A 77 5.54 -14.36 -11.69
C GLY A 77 6.36 -13.17 -11.16
N CYS A 78 5.81 -12.35 -10.25
CA CYS A 78 6.58 -11.30 -9.59
C CYS A 78 7.60 -11.88 -8.60
N SER A 79 8.76 -11.25 -8.51
CA SER A 79 9.75 -11.52 -7.46
C SER A 79 9.28 -11.02 -6.08
N GLU A 80 9.97 -11.44 -5.02
CA GLU A 80 9.68 -10.98 -3.66
C GLU A 80 9.83 -9.46 -3.50
N GLN A 81 10.79 -8.84 -4.19
CA GLN A 81 11.00 -7.40 -4.15
C GLN A 81 9.87 -6.63 -4.85
N GLU A 82 9.33 -7.17 -5.95
CA GLU A 82 8.21 -6.57 -6.69
C GLU A 82 6.86 -6.75 -5.99
N SER A 83 6.72 -7.78 -5.14
CA SER A 83 5.52 -8.06 -4.37
C SER A 83 5.47 -7.35 -3.01
N GLN A 84 6.57 -6.70 -2.60
CA GLN A 84 6.70 -5.98 -1.35
C GLN A 84 5.99 -4.60 -1.42
N PRO A 85 5.18 -4.22 -0.41
CA PRO A 85 4.62 -2.88 -0.34
C PRO A 85 5.69 -1.80 -0.14
N CYS A 86 5.67 -0.77 -1.00
CA CYS A 86 6.49 0.42 -0.87
C CYS A 86 5.62 1.62 -0.51
N ALA A 87 6.04 2.41 0.48
CA ALA A 87 5.30 3.59 0.94
C ALA A 87 6.24 4.78 1.17
N PHE A 88 5.70 5.98 0.94
CA PHE A 88 6.37 7.25 1.16
C PHE A 88 5.45 8.17 1.96
N ILE A 89 6.00 8.95 2.89
CA ILE A 89 5.25 9.91 3.71
C ILE A 89 5.74 11.33 3.49
N GLY A 90 4.83 12.30 3.48
CA GLY A 90 5.14 13.71 3.35
C GLY A 90 4.03 14.57 3.97
N ILE A 91 4.32 15.86 4.20
CA ILE A 91 3.39 16.78 4.90
C ILE A 91 2.52 17.61 3.95
N GLY A 92 2.50 17.28 2.65
CA GLY A 92 1.70 17.97 1.63
C GLY A 92 2.29 19.30 1.13
N ASN A 93 3.54 19.61 1.47
CA ASN A 93 4.31 20.70 0.88
C ASN A 93 5.21 20.16 -0.24
N SER A 94 5.11 20.72 -1.45
CA SER A 94 5.92 20.31 -2.62
C SER A 94 7.42 20.56 -2.45
N ASP A 95 7.81 21.48 -1.58
CA ASP A 95 9.22 21.84 -1.36
C ASP A 95 9.95 20.84 -0.46
N GLN A 96 9.21 19.91 0.16
CA GLN A 96 9.77 18.86 0.99
C GLN A 96 9.68 17.52 0.28
N GLU A 97 10.82 16.85 0.13
CA GLU A 97 10.86 15.48 -0.39
C GLU A 97 10.08 14.53 0.52
N MET A 98 9.40 13.56 -0.10
CA MET A 98 8.75 12.50 0.65
C MET A 98 9.80 11.55 1.23
N GLN A 99 9.58 11.11 2.46
CA GLN A 99 10.46 10.16 3.14
C GLN A 99 9.98 8.73 2.89
N GLN A 100 10.89 7.85 2.49
CA GLN A 100 10.56 6.44 2.27
C GLN A 100 10.39 5.71 3.60
N LEU A 101 9.30 4.94 3.72
CA LEU A 101 9.05 4.07 4.85
C LEU A 101 9.63 2.67 4.58
N ASN A 102 10.37 2.13 5.54
CA ASN A 102 10.86 0.76 5.47
C ASN A 102 9.85 -0.22 6.06
N LEU A 103 9.12 -0.91 5.19
CA LEU A 103 8.13 -1.94 5.53
C LEU A 103 8.66 -3.36 5.26
N GLU A 104 9.94 -3.53 4.93
CA GLU A 104 10.51 -4.85 4.63
C GLU A 104 10.47 -5.75 5.87
N GLY A 105 9.82 -6.91 5.73
CA GLY A 105 9.64 -7.88 6.83
C GLY A 105 8.79 -7.39 8.01
N LYS A 106 8.23 -6.18 7.93
CA LYS A 106 7.42 -5.56 8.99
C LYS A 106 6.06 -5.15 8.45
N ASN A 107 5.06 -5.17 9.32
CA ASN A 107 3.74 -4.63 9.01
C ASN A 107 3.58 -3.18 9.48
N TYR A 108 4.64 -2.53 9.97
CA TYR A 108 4.60 -1.13 10.37
C TYR A 108 5.94 -0.41 10.21
N CYS A 109 5.89 0.92 10.11
CA CYS A 109 7.04 1.82 10.08
C CYS A 109 6.68 3.17 10.72
N THR A 110 7.66 3.82 11.35
CA THR A 110 7.57 5.17 11.95
C THR A 110 8.53 6.12 11.25
#